data_AF-A0A1G1VST2-F1
#
_entry.id   AF-A0A1G1VST2-F1
#
_cell.length_a   1.000
_cell.length_b   1.000
_cell.length_c   1.000
_cell.angle_alpha   90.00
_cell.angle_beta   90.00
_cell.angle_gamma   90.00
#
_symmetry.space_group_name_H-M   'P 1'
#
loop_
_entity.id
_entity.type
_entity.pdbx_description
1 polymer ?
#
loop_
_entity_poly.entity_id
_entity_poly.type
_entity_poly.pdbx_seq_one_letter_code
_entity_poly.pdbx_strand_id
1 'polypeptide(L)'
;MLKRKTLVPLTIFALVLSGCTLFGKGKPESSQGKGGAPEPVNEIPVKERPYATIIPRADGREVSISVTTLQGASQVEYELEYQAGTLLQGAFGKIDFSKEQAPVVRQILLGSCSAGGKCSYHENVNGGTLLLRYKNGKTTALKGEWNFQIAGKQKGHFNSRDAKFNFDTGDKDLSAQTFVIVAQTMGLPGPIDGEVVGGPYAVFLPSGVSLSKGKQYTMSLRISGDQKATLFAWTEGRWAPLKTGQEGKTLTAQVNTASTVVAISLPSTP
;
A
#
# COMPACT_ATOMS: atom_id res chain seq x y z
N MET A 1 43.09 57.07 20.41
CA MET A 1 44.33 57.63 19.83
C MET A 1 45.40 56.56 19.76
N LEU A 2 45.84 56.26 18.53
CA LEU A 2 47.17 55.86 18.06
C LEU A 2 48.19 55.08 18.93
N LYS A 3 48.53 53.88 18.42
CA LYS A 3 49.85 53.23 18.25
C LYS A 3 50.74 52.91 19.46
N ARG A 4 51.12 51.62 19.55
CA ARG A 4 52.52 51.18 19.32
C ARG A 4 52.66 49.69 18.99
N LYS A 5 53.33 49.41 17.85
CA LYS A 5 54.00 48.15 17.46
C LYS A 5 55.19 47.93 18.43
N THR A 6 55.72 46.75 18.72
CA THR A 6 56.46 45.73 17.92
C THR A 6 56.91 44.67 18.98
N LEU A 7 57.13 43.38 18.72
CA LEU A 7 58.32 42.82 18.08
C LEU A 7 58.20 41.27 18.11
N VAL A 8 58.57 40.61 17.02
CA VAL A 8 58.72 39.16 16.85
C VAL A 8 60.08 38.72 17.40
N PRO A 9 60.23 37.46 17.87
CA PRO A 9 61.43 36.73 17.50
C PRO A 9 61.11 35.43 16.76
N LEU A 10 61.92 35.28 15.72
CA LEU A 10 62.09 34.20 14.77
C LEU A 10 62.87 33.08 15.46
N THR A 11 62.35 31.85 15.48
CA THR A 11 63.18 30.66 15.72
C THR A 11 62.82 29.57 14.74
N ILE A 12 63.63 29.51 13.69
CA ILE A 12 63.81 28.39 12.78
C ILE A 12 64.63 27.35 13.54
N PHE A 13 64.12 26.14 13.70
CA PHE A 13 64.96 24.96 13.86
C PHE A 13 64.40 23.84 13.00
N ALA A 14 65.23 23.40 12.06
CA ALA A 14 64.91 22.44 11.03
C ALA A 14 65.52 21.07 11.37
N LEU A 15 64.90 20.04 10.80
CA LEU A 15 65.33 18.63 10.69
C LEU A 15 65.40 17.79 11.98
N VAL A 16 64.69 16.65 12.00
CA VAL A 16 65.22 15.37 11.47
C VAL A 16 64.04 14.46 11.06
N LEU A 17 64.20 13.83 9.91
CA LEU A 17 63.35 12.80 9.32
C LEU A 17 63.28 11.53 10.18
N SER A 18 62.09 10.93 10.30
CA SER A 18 61.94 9.47 10.31
C SER A 18 60.51 9.12 9.90
N GLY A 19 60.38 8.42 8.78
CA GLY A 19 59.12 7.94 8.27
C GLY A 19 58.57 6.78 9.09
N CYS A 20 57.26 6.82 9.33
CA CYS A 20 56.44 5.63 9.50
C CYS A 20 55.27 5.75 8.53
N THR A 21 55.31 4.92 7.50
CA THR A 21 54.21 4.58 6.61
C THR A 21 53.09 3.86 7.36
N LEU A 22 51.89 3.90 6.78
CA LEU A 22 50.68 3.13 7.08
C LEU A 22 49.76 3.76 8.14
N PHE A 23 48.68 4.40 7.68
CA PHE A 23 47.28 4.28 8.15
C PHE A 23 46.43 5.32 7.40
N GLY A 24 46.24 5.07 6.10
CA GLY A 24 45.19 5.73 5.33
C GLY A 24 43.84 5.24 5.86
N LYS A 25 43.16 6.08 6.64
CA LYS A 25 41.76 5.86 7.01
C LYS A 25 40.92 5.97 5.73
N GLY A 26 40.60 4.82 5.14
CA GLY A 26 39.55 4.71 4.14
C GLY A 26 38.26 5.25 4.74
N LYS A 27 37.67 6.26 4.08
CA LYS A 27 36.26 6.60 4.28
C LYS A 27 35.44 5.32 4.07
N PRO A 28 34.44 5.02 4.90
CA PRO A 28 33.50 3.96 4.57
C PRO A 28 32.85 4.34 3.25
N GLU A 29 33.14 3.53 2.24
CA GLU A 29 32.51 3.55 0.94
C GLU A 29 31.03 3.27 1.20
N SER A 30 30.21 4.32 1.13
CA SER A 30 28.77 4.18 1.07
C SER A 30 28.48 3.28 -0.12
N SER A 31 27.95 2.09 0.14
CA SER A 31 27.45 1.19 -0.89
C SER A 31 26.22 1.85 -1.53
N GLN A 32 26.46 2.81 -2.40
CA GLN A 32 25.47 3.34 -3.31
C GLN A 32 25.25 2.22 -4.33
N GLY A 33 24.09 1.59 -4.23
CA GLY A 33 23.76 0.33 -4.88
C GLY A 33 24.10 0.35 -6.37
N LYS A 34 24.73 -0.74 -6.83
CA LYS A 34 24.74 -1.11 -8.24
C LYS A 34 23.29 -1.12 -8.73
N GLY A 35 22.99 -0.28 -9.72
CA GLY A 35 21.70 -0.27 -10.41
C GLY A 35 21.44 -1.63 -11.04
N GLY A 36 20.67 -2.46 -10.36
CA GLY A 36 20.04 -3.64 -10.95
C GLY A 36 18.94 -3.20 -11.92
N ALA A 37 18.67 -4.04 -12.91
CA ALA A 37 17.48 -3.88 -13.74
C ALA A 37 16.23 -3.78 -12.84
N PRO A 38 15.23 -2.95 -13.19
CA PRO A 38 14.02 -2.80 -12.40
C PRO A 38 13.37 -4.17 -12.19
N GLU A 39 13.01 -4.46 -10.94
CA GLU A 39 12.29 -5.68 -10.59
C GLU A 39 10.94 -5.70 -11.34
N PRO A 40 10.61 -6.75 -12.07
CA PRO A 40 9.31 -6.86 -12.71
C PRO A 40 8.21 -7.03 -11.66
N VAL A 41 7.15 -6.24 -11.77
CA VAL A 41 6.05 -6.19 -10.80
C VAL A 41 4.73 -6.53 -11.50
N ASN A 42 3.89 -7.31 -10.83
CA ASN A 42 2.55 -7.69 -11.30
C ASN A 42 2.56 -8.47 -12.64
N GLU A 43 3.55 -9.34 -12.88
CA GLU A 43 3.64 -10.11 -14.13
C GLU A 43 2.66 -11.29 -14.22
N ILE A 44 2.33 -11.92 -13.09
CA ILE A 44 1.39 -13.06 -13.09
C ILE A 44 -0.05 -12.57 -13.29
N PRO A 45 -0.94 -13.36 -13.92
CA PRO A 45 -2.35 -13.02 -14.09
C PRO A 45 -3.04 -12.72 -12.76
N VAL A 46 -3.98 -11.76 -12.75
CA VAL A 46 -4.69 -11.33 -11.52
C VAL A 46 -5.33 -12.50 -10.77
N LYS A 47 -5.87 -13.49 -11.49
CA LYS A 47 -6.52 -14.68 -10.90
C LYS A 47 -5.55 -15.61 -10.16
N GLU A 48 -4.26 -15.54 -10.46
CA GLU A 48 -3.22 -16.34 -9.82
C GLU A 48 -2.56 -15.61 -8.63
N ARG A 49 -2.87 -14.33 -8.46
CA ARG A 49 -2.29 -13.51 -7.39
C ARG A 49 -2.97 -13.81 -6.05
N PRO A 50 -2.21 -13.92 -4.95
CA PRO A 50 -2.77 -14.01 -3.62
C PRO A 50 -3.56 -12.75 -3.26
N TYR A 51 -4.62 -12.94 -2.50
CA TYR A 51 -5.39 -11.84 -1.93
C TYR A 51 -4.67 -11.23 -0.72
N ALA A 52 -4.67 -9.91 -0.64
CA ALA A 52 -4.16 -9.15 0.49
C ALA A 52 -5.13 -8.02 0.86
N THR A 53 -5.27 -7.77 2.16
CA THR A 53 -6.14 -6.70 2.68
C THR A 53 -5.34 -5.68 3.46
N ILE A 54 -5.83 -4.44 3.54
CA ILE A 54 -5.27 -3.37 4.37
C ILE A 54 -6.42 -2.72 5.13
N ILE A 55 -6.60 -3.07 6.39
CA ILE A 55 -7.74 -2.66 7.20
C ILE A 55 -7.30 -1.55 8.17
N PRO A 56 -7.93 -0.38 8.17
CA PRO A 56 -7.57 0.68 9.10
C PRO A 56 -8.06 0.39 10.52
N ARG A 57 -7.27 0.74 11.53
CA ARG A 57 -7.77 0.78 12.92
C ARG A 57 -8.71 1.97 13.09
N ALA A 58 -9.68 1.86 14.00
CA ALA A 58 -10.71 2.88 14.19
C ALA A 58 -10.17 4.27 14.59
N ASP A 59 -9.00 4.32 15.25
CA ASP A 59 -8.34 5.57 15.63
C ASP A 59 -7.37 6.11 14.57
N GLY A 60 -7.21 5.39 13.45
CA GLY A 60 -6.35 5.76 12.32
C GLY A 60 -4.85 5.75 12.60
N ARG A 61 -4.41 5.15 13.71
CA ARG A 61 -2.99 5.10 14.11
C ARG A 61 -2.27 3.84 13.64
N GLU A 62 -3.02 2.85 13.19
CA GLU A 62 -2.52 1.57 12.71
C GLU A 62 -3.32 1.11 11.50
N VAL A 63 -2.66 0.29 10.67
CA VAL A 63 -3.33 -0.55 9.67
C VAL A 63 -2.97 -2.01 9.91
N SER A 64 -3.91 -2.91 9.65
CA SER A 64 -3.67 -4.34 9.65
C SER A 64 -3.57 -4.83 8.22
N ILE A 65 -2.40 -5.35 7.84
CA ILE A 65 -2.26 -6.08 6.58
C ILE A 65 -2.55 -7.56 6.82
N SER A 66 -3.33 -8.18 5.94
CA SER A 66 -3.51 -9.64 5.90
C SER A 66 -2.93 -10.15 4.60
N VAL A 67 -2.00 -11.10 4.69
CA VAL A 67 -1.27 -11.61 3.54
C VAL A 67 -1.53 -13.11 3.38
N THR A 68 -2.12 -13.48 2.25
CA THR A 68 -2.32 -14.89 1.84
C THR A 68 -1.05 -15.42 1.17
N THR A 69 -0.84 -16.74 1.25
CA THR A 69 0.27 -17.39 0.55
C THR A 69 0.05 -17.43 -0.96
N LEU A 70 1.15 -17.32 -1.71
CA LEU A 70 1.19 -17.65 -3.14
C LEU A 70 1.60 -19.11 -3.29
N GLN A 71 1.04 -19.83 -4.25
CA GLN A 71 1.39 -21.24 -4.48
C GLN A 71 2.91 -21.42 -4.63
N GLY A 72 3.46 -22.36 -3.86
CA GLY A 72 4.89 -22.67 -3.85
C GLY A 72 5.78 -21.64 -3.16
N ALA A 73 5.22 -20.57 -2.57
CA ALA A 73 6.00 -19.59 -1.83
C ALA A 73 6.36 -20.08 -0.42
N SER A 74 7.64 -20.00 -0.07
CA SER A 74 8.12 -20.31 1.29
C SER A 74 8.12 -19.09 2.21
N GLN A 75 8.22 -17.89 1.65
CA GLN A 75 8.23 -16.63 2.38
C GLN A 75 7.73 -15.49 1.51
N VAL A 76 7.33 -14.39 2.17
CA VAL A 76 7.04 -13.12 1.54
C VAL A 76 7.66 -11.98 2.35
N GLU A 77 8.33 -11.07 1.67
CA GLU A 77 8.72 -9.77 2.23
C GLU A 77 7.64 -8.76 1.91
N TYR A 78 7.21 -7.99 2.89
CA TYR A 78 6.26 -6.90 2.69
C TYR A 78 6.92 -5.55 2.93
N GLU A 79 6.47 -4.59 2.15
CA GLU A 79 6.86 -3.18 2.21
C GLU A 79 5.58 -2.36 2.09
N LEU A 80 5.17 -1.74 3.20
CA LEU A 80 4.05 -0.81 3.25
C LEU A 80 4.60 0.61 3.26
N GLU A 81 4.45 1.32 2.15
CA GLU A 81 4.79 2.73 2.04
C GLU A 81 3.56 3.59 2.27
N TYR A 82 3.75 4.75 2.92
CA TYR A 82 2.70 5.76 3.05
C TYR A 82 3.27 7.17 3.14
N GLN A 83 2.50 8.13 2.62
CA GLN A 83 2.77 9.54 2.80
C GLN A 83 2.25 10.02 4.14
N ALA A 84 3.07 10.74 4.90
CA ALA A 84 2.73 11.47 6.13
C ALA A 84 3.08 12.95 5.96
N GLY A 85 2.10 13.78 5.59
CA GLY A 85 2.35 15.17 5.22
C GLY A 85 3.28 15.24 4.00
N THR A 86 4.50 15.75 4.17
CA THR A 86 5.53 15.83 3.11
C THR A 86 6.54 14.69 3.15
N LEU A 87 6.49 13.81 4.16
CA LEU A 87 7.44 12.71 4.32
C LEU A 87 6.89 11.40 3.78
N LEU A 88 7.71 10.68 3.02
CA LEU A 88 7.47 9.27 2.71
C LEU A 88 7.96 8.41 3.88
N GLN A 89 7.10 7.53 4.35
CA GLN A 89 7.35 6.61 5.45
C GLN A 89 7.14 5.17 4.97
N GLY A 90 7.75 4.22 5.67
CA GLY A 90 7.69 2.81 5.29
C GLY A 90 7.74 1.89 6.49
N ALA A 91 7.05 0.75 6.37
CA ALA A 91 7.17 -0.37 7.29
C ALA A 91 7.49 -1.64 6.50
N PHE A 92 8.52 -2.35 6.95
CA PHE A 92 9.07 -3.51 6.27
C PHE A 92 9.01 -4.72 7.18
N GLY A 93 8.86 -5.90 6.58
CA GLY A 93 8.98 -7.13 7.34
C GLY A 93 8.94 -8.37 6.46
N LYS A 94 8.99 -9.51 7.14
CA LYS A 94 9.00 -10.82 6.51
C LYS A 94 7.95 -11.72 7.16
N ILE A 95 7.32 -12.55 6.35
CA ILE A 95 6.46 -13.65 6.77
C ILE A 95 7.10 -14.94 6.26
N ASP A 96 7.31 -15.88 7.17
CA ASP A 96 7.88 -17.19 6.88
C ASP A 96 6.75 -18.23 6.91
N PHE A 97 6.28 -18.65 5.73
CA PHE A 97 5.14 -19.56 5.61
C PHE A 97 5.44 -20.99 6.08
N SER A 98 6.70 -21.31 6.37
CA SER A 98 7.05 -22.57 7.06
C SER A 98 6.77 -22.52 8.57
N LYS A 99 6.62 -21.31 9.13
CA LYS A 99 6.40 -21.07 10.57
C LYS A 99 5.04 -20.45 10.87
N GLU A 100 4.44 -19.80 9.89
CA GLU A 100 3.22 -19.02 10.05
C GLU A 100 2.16 -19.48 9.06
N GLN A 101 0.99 -19.86 9.57
CA GLN A 101 -0.12 -20.30 8.74
C GLN A 101 -0.83 -19.09 8.11
N ALA A 102 -0.91 -19.08 6.78
CA ALA A 102 -1.66 -18.06 6.05
C ALA A 102 -3.19 -18.23 6.22
N PRO A 103 -3.97 -17.14 6.22
CA PRO A 103 -3.53 -15.75 6.07
C PRO A 103 -2.83 -15.22 7.31
N VAL A 104 -1.71 -14.52 7.12
CA VAL A 104 -0.91 -13.96 8.21
C VAL A 104 -1.24 -12.48 8.37
N VAL A 105 -1.62 -12.07 9.59
CA VAL A 105 -1.96 -10.68 9.90
C VAL A 105 -0.77 -9.98 10.57
N ARG A 106 -0.49 -8.75 10.13
CA ARG A 106 0.48 -7.84 10.76
C ARG A 106 -0.16 -6.49 11.03
N GLN A 107 -0.02 -6.02 12.25
CA GLN A 107 -0.39 -4.66 12.63
C GLN A 107 0.81 -3.74 12.39
N ILE A 108 0.57 -2.67 11.64
CA ILE A 108 1.58 -1.70 11.26
C ILE A 108 1.20 -0.35 11.86
N LEU A 109 2.05 0.13 12.75
CA LEU A 109 1.93 1.45 13.34
C LEU A 109 2.22 2.53 12.30
N LEU A 110 1.31 3.49 12.17
CA LEU A 110 1.53 4.71 11.39
C LEU A 110 2.24 5.74 12.27
N GLY A 111 3.51 5.45 12.60
CA GLY A 111 4.29 6.20 13.56
C GLY A 111 5.50 5.41 14.07
N SER A 112 5.97 5.74 15.26
CA SER A 112 7.09 5.05 15.93
C SER A 112 6.83 4.91 17.43
N CYS A 113 7.25 3.80 18.02
CA CYS A 113 7.29 3.64 19.48
C CYS A 113 8.73 3.52 19.96
N SER A 114 9.06 4.18 21.08
CA SER A 114 10.34 3.99 21.75
C SER A 114 10.36 2.69 22.56
N ALA A 115 11.55 2.22 22.92
CA ALA A 115 11.72 1.05 23.79
C ALA A 115 11.05 1.20 25.17
N GLY A 116 10.81 2.45 25.62
CA GLY A 116 10.09 2.76 26.86
C GLY A 116 8.56 2.79 26.72
N GLY A 117 8.00 2.36 25.57
CA GLY A 117 6.56 2.25 25.35
C GLY A 117 5.84 3.54 24.94
N LYS A 118 6.55 4.66 24.79
CA LYS A 118 5.96 5.91 24.31
C LYS A 118 5.87 5.88 22.77
N CYS A 119 4.66 6.00 22.25
CA CYS A 119 4.41 6.04 20.81
C CYS A 119 4.10 7.47 20.34
N SER A 120 4.68 7.85 19.19
CA SER A 120 4.36 9.03 18.41
C SER A 120 3.73 8.60 17.10
N TYR A 121 2.66 9.28 16.69
CA TYR A 121 1.90 8.94 15.50
C TYR A 121 2.11 9.98 14.42
N HIS A 122 2.17 9.53 13.17
CA HIS A 122 2.29 10.40 12.02
C HIS A 122 0.95 11.07 11.71
N GLU A 123 0.99 12.37 11.44
CA GLU A 123 -0.18 13.14 11.04
C GLU A 123 -0.30 13.22 9.51
N ASN A 124 -1.51 13.57 9.03
CA ASN A 124 -1.78 13.77 7.60
C ASN A 124 -1.38 12.57 6.72
N VAL A 125 -1.67 11.36 7.20
CA VAL A 125 -1.46 10.13 6.42
C VAL A 125 -2.51 10.06 5.30
N ASN A 126 -2.09 9.79 4.05
CA ASN A 126 -3.01 9.70 2.90
C ASN A 126 -2.87 8.38 2.08
N GLY A 127 -2.15 7.40 2.63
CA GLY A 127 -1.90 6.12 1.98
C GLY A 127 -0.63 6.10 1.13
N GLY A 128 -0.48 5.07 0.30
CA GLY A 128 0.73 4.84 -0.48
C GLY A 128 0.66 3.51 -1.22
N THR A 129 1.67 2.66 -1.04
CA THR A 129 1.76 1.37 -1.74
C THR A 129 1.96 0.22 -0.76
N LEU A 130 1.47 -0.96 -1.13
CA LEU A 130 1.87 -2.23 -0.53
C LEU A 130 2.60 -3.01 -1.61
N LEU A 131 3.80 -3.48 -1.30
CA LEU A 131 4.62 -4.33 -2.16
C LEU A 131 4.90 -5.63 -1.43
N LEU A 132 4.58 -6.75 -2.09
CA LEU A 132 4.82 -8.10 -1.60
C LEU A 132 5.80 -8.81 -2.54
N ARG A 133 6.93 -9.28 -2.01
CA ARG A 133 7.92 -10.06 -2.75
C ARG A 133 7.91 -11.51 -2.28
N TYR A 134 7.21 -12.36 -3.02
CA TYR A 134 7.12 -13.78 -2.73
C TYR A 134 8.37 -14.51 -3.24
N LYS A 135 8.87 -15.47 -2.46
CA LYS A 135 9.95 -16.37 -2.88
C LYS A 135 9.35 -17.75 -3.17
N ASN A 136 9.15 -18.06 -4.45
CA ASN A 136 8.49 -19.27 -4.96
C ASN A 136 9.33 -19.96 -6.04
N GLY A 137 10.60 -20.25 -5.74
CA GLY A 137 11.59 -20.70 -6.73
C GLY A 137 12.22 -19.55 -7.54
N LYS A 138 11.48 -18.45 -7.74
CA LYS A 138 11.98 -17.12 -8.14
C LYS A 138 11.39 -16.03 -7.22
N THR A 139 11.75 -14.77 -7.45
CA THR A 139 11.04 -13.65 -6.81
C THR A 139 9.83 -13.29 -7.67
N THR A 140 8.64 -13.30 -7.08
CA THR A 140 7.41 -12.78 -7.68
C THR A 140 6.98 -11.54 -6.90
N ALA A 141 7.09 -10.36 -7.52
CA ALA A 141 6.72 -9.10 -6.90
C ALA A 141 5.32 -8.66 -7.31
N LEU A 142 4.51 -8.31 -6.32
CA LEU A 142 3.15 -7.80 -6.49
C LEU A 142 3.01 -6.46 -5.78
N LYS A 143 2.45 -5.46 -6.46
CA LYS A 143 2.30 -4.11 -5.92
C LYS A 143 0.89 -3.59 -6.12
N GLY A 144 0.33 -2.98 -5.09
CA GLY A 144 -0.98 -2.32 -5.12
C GLY A 144 -0.93 -0.98 -4.41
N GLU A 145 -1.71 -0.02 -4.90
CA GLU A 145 -1.87 1.28 -4.25
C GLU A 145 -3.02 1.26 -3.25
N TRP A 146 -2.92 2.07 -2.20
CA TRP A 146 -3.99 2.24 -1.21
C TRP A 146 -4.14 3.70 -0.79
N ASN A 147 -5.39 4.16 -0.71
CA ASN A 147 -5.74 5.53 -0.34
C ASN A 147 -6.38 5.55 1.05
N PHE A 148 -5.81 6.31 1.99
CA PHE A 148 -6.27 6.42 3.36
C PHE A 148 -7.05 7.71 3.57
N GLN A 149 -8.34 7.58 3.85
CA GLN A 149 -9.31 8.66 3.77
C GLN A 149 -10.12 8.76 5.05
N ILE A 150 -10.62 9.96 5.36
CA ILE A 150 -11.49 10.20 6.52
C ILE A 150 -12.86 10.61 6.00
N ALA A 151 -13.91 9.88 6.40
CA ALA A 151 -15.26 10.03 5.88
C ALA A 151 -15.78 11.47 5.93
N GLY A 152 -15.57 12.19 7.03
CA GLY A 152 -15.99 13.59 7.16
C GLY A 152 -15.28 14.55 6.22
N LYS A 153 -13.98 14.34 5.95
CA LYS A 153 -13.21 15.16 4.99
C LYS A 153 -13.65 14.89 3.56
N GLN A 154 -14.01 13.64 3.27
CA GLN A 154 -14.43 13.20 1.95
C GLN A 154 -15.93 13.36 1.70
N LYS A 155 -16.72 13.74 2.71
CA LYS A 155 -18.18 13.79 2.64
C LYS A 155 -18.79 12.48 2.10
N GLY A 156 -18.18 11.34 2.46
CA GLY A 156 -18.60 10.00 2.01
C GLY A 156 -18.16 9.59 0.60
N HIS A 157 -17.37 10.39 -0.12
CA HIS A 157 -16.86 10.06 -1.45
C HIS A 157 -15.42 9.53 -1.38
N PHE A 158 -15.22 8.23 -1.55
CA PHE A 158 -13.92 7.59 -1.45
C PHE A 158 -13.42 7.16 -2.82
N ASN A 159 -12.15 7.40 -3.13
CA ASN A 159 -11.56 7.00 -4.41
C ASN A 159 -10.25 6.22 -4.26
N SER A 160 -9.88 5.45 -5.27
CA SER A 160 -8.53 4.88 -5.41
C SER A 160 -7.52 5.97 -5.77
N ARG A 161 -6.23 5.74 -5.48
CA ARG A 161 -5.16 6.71 -5.79
C ARG A 161 -5.05 7.01 -7.28
N ASP A 162 -5.27 5.99 -8.12
CA ASP A 162 -5.28 6.11 -9.58
C ASP A 162 -6.59 6.68 -10.16
N ALA A 163 -7.54 7.06 -9.31
CA ALA A 163 -8.87 7.59 -9.64
C ALA A 163 -9.73 6.70 -10.55
N LYS A 164 -9.39 5.41 -10.70
CA LYS A 164 -10.17 4.47 -11.51
C LYS A 164 -11.35 3.89 -10.75
N PHE A 165 -11.33 3.90 -9.42
CA PHE A 165 -12.42 3.37 -8.60
C PHE A 165 -12.94 4.46 -7.65
N ASN A 166 -14.26 4.56 -7.56
CA ASN A 166 -14.95 5.46 -6.64
C ASN A 166 -16.04 4.70 -5.88
N PHE A 167 -16.26 5.09 -4.63
CA PHE A 167 -17.29 4.56 -3.75
C PHE A 167 -17.92 5.71 -2.98
N ASP A 168 -19.23 5.88 -3.14
CA ASP A 168 -20.01 6.97 -2.57
C ASP A 168 -21.04 6.43 -1.59
N THR A 169 -20.84 6.75 -0.31
CA THR A 169 -21.75 6.38 0.77
C THR A 169 -22.78 7.47 1.12
N GLY A 170 -22.66 8.64 0.52
CA GLY A 170 -23.25 9.87 1.03
C GLY A 170 -22.55 10.37 2.31
N ASP A 171 -22.82 11.63 2.64
CA ASP A 171 -22.13 12.45 3.64
C ASP A 171 -22.43 12.11 5.10
N LYS A 172 -23.44 11.25 5.36
CA LYS A 172 -23.94 10.97 6.72
C LYS A 172 -24.00 9.50 7.09
N ASP A 173 -23.52 8.60 6.24
CA ASP A 173 -23.62 7.17 6.53
C ASP A 173 -22.56 6.69 7.52
N LEU A 174 -21.34 7.19 7.38
CA LEU A 174 -20.23 6.91 8.28
C LEU A 174 -20.02 8.10 9.22
N SER A 175 -19.53 7.82 10.44
CA SER A 175 -19.08 8.87 11.36
C SER A 175 -18.02 9.73 10.69
N ALA A 176 -18.02 11.04 10.95
CA ALA A 176 -17.06 11.98 10.36
C ALA A 176 -15.59 11.63 10.67
N GLN A 177 -15.34 10.84 11.73
CA GLN A 177 -14.00 10.38 12.13
C GLN A 177 -13.65 8.98 11.59
N THR A 178 -14.55 8.32 10.86
CA THR A 178 -14.27 6.99 10.32
C THR A 178 -13.19 7.07 9.26
N PHE A 179 -12.13 6.30 9.47
CA PHE A 179 -11.09 6.06 8.47
C PHE A 179 -11.54 4.98 7.48
N VAL A 180 -11.27 5.19 6.20
CA VAL A 180 -11.61 4.28 5.11
C VAL A 180 -10.37 4.08 4.25
N ILE A 181 -10.07 2.82 3.92
CA ILE A 181 -9.03 2.49 2.95
C ILE A 181 -9.68 2.03 1.65
N VAL A 182 -9.30 2.65 0.54
CA VAL A 182 -9.57 2.13 -0.80
C VAL A 182 -8.27 1.59 -1.37
N ALA A 183 -8.19 0.29 -1.61
CA ALA A 183 -6.98 -0.36 -2.08
C ALA A 183 -7.19 -1.07 -3.42
N GLN A 184 -6.22 -0.95 -4.32
CA GLN A 184 -6.06 -1.87 -5.44
C GLN A 184 -5.47 -3.17 -4.87
N THR A 185 -6.31 -4.17 -4.66
CA THR A 185 -5.84 -5.44 -4.10
C THR A 185 -5.02 -6.18 -5.15
N MET A 186 -3.99 -6.91 -4.71
CA MET A 186 -3.08 -7.57 -5.65
C MET A 186 -3.77 -8.70 -6.42
N GLY A 187 -4.55 -9.51 -5.71
CA GLY A 187 -5.32 -10.63 -6.26
C GLY A 187 -6.79 -10.59 -5.87
N LEU A 188 -7.46 -11.73 -6.04
CA LEU A 188 -8.90 -11.91 -5.81
C LEU A 188 -9.15 -12.73 -4.53
N PRO A 189 -10.16 -12.39 -3.71
CA PRO A 189 -10.52 -13.16 -2.51
C PRO A 189 -11.04 -14.58 -2.80
N GLY A 190 -11.45 -14.86 -4.04
CA GLY A 190 -11.86 -16.18 -4.50
C GLY A 190 -11.90 -16.28 -6.02
N PRO A 191 -12.06 -17.50 -6.57
CA PRO A 191 -12.07 -17.72 -8.01
C PRO A 191 -13.28 -17.06 -8.67
N ILE A 192 -13.11 -16.59 -9.91
CA ILE A 192 -14.17 -15.99 -10.73
C ILE A 192 -14.00 -16.38 -12.20
N ASP A 193 -15.11 -16.62 -12.89
CA ASP A 193 -15.13 -16.93 -14.32
C ASP A 193 -15.06 -15.66 -15.18
N GLY A 194 -14.68 -15.81 -16.46
CA GLY A 194 -14.55 -14.70 -17.41
C GLY A 194 -13.23 -13.94 -17.32
N GLU A 195 -13.03 -12.94 -18.18
CA GLU A 195 -11.80 -12.14 -18.21
C GLU A 195 -11.87 -10.98 -17.21
N VAL A 196 -10.82 -10.79 -16.40
CA VAL A 196 -10.71 -9.60 -15.53
C VAL A 196 -10.28 -8.40 -16.36
N VAL A 197 -11.19 -7.46 -16.56
CA VAL A 197 -10.99 -6.28 -17.43
C VAL A 197 -10.86 -4.96 -16.67
N GLY A 198 -11.02 -5.00 -15.35
CA GLY A 198 -10.73 -3.90 -14.44
C GLY A 198 -10.76 -4.31 -12.96
N GLY A 199 -10.02 -3.59 -12.13
CA GLY A 199 -9.79 -3.94 -10.73
C GLY A 199 -8.76 -5.08 -10.56
N PRO A 200 -8.76 -5.76 -9.39
CA PRO A 200 -9.71 -5.59 -8.28
C PRO A 200 -9.40 -4.37 -7.40
N TYR A 201 -10.46 -3.77 -6.85
CA TYR A 201 -10.39 -2.76 -5.80
C TYR A 201 -11.19 -3.21 -4.59
N ALA A 202 -10.79 -2.80 -3.39
CA ALA A 202 -11.51 -3.09 -2.16
C ALA A 202 -11.67 -1.84 -1.31
N VAL A 203 -12.83 -1.73 -0.67
CA VAL A 203 -13.11 -0.73 0.37
C VAL A 203 -13.02 -1.43 1.73
N PHE A 204 -12.08 -1.00 2.57
CA PHE A 204 -11.89 -1.52 3.92
C PHE A 204 -12.32 -0.48 4.95
N LEU A 205 -13.22 -0.91 5.85
CA LEU A 205 -13.67 -0.16 7.02
C LEU A 205 -12.99 -0.72 8.28
N PRO A 206 -12.90 0.06 9.37
CA PRO A 206 -12.39 -0.46 10.63
C PRO A 206 -13.25 -1.59 11.18
N SER A 207 -12.64 -2.53 11.89
CA SER A 207 -13.36 -3.62 12.54
C SER A 207 -14.51 -3.09 13.40
N GLY A 208 -15.71 -3.66 13.23
CA GLY A 208 -16.93 -3.25 13.93
C GLY A 208 -17.66 -2.05 13.31
N VAL A 209 -17.08 -1.39 12.30
CA VAL A 209 -17.77 -0.35 11.51
C VAL A 209 -18.48 -1.02 10.34
N SER A 210 -19.72 -0.61 10.09
CA SER A 210 -20.51 -1.10 8.97
C SER A 210 -21.35 0.03 8.40
N LEU A 211 -21.69 -0.10 7.13
CA LEU A 211 -22.63 0.78 6.45
C LEU A 211 -24.05 0.54 6.97
N SER A 212 -24.90 1.57 6.87
CA SER A 212 -26.30 1.46 7.29
C SER A 212 -27.05 0.37 6.54
N LYS A 213 -27.73 -0.51 7.28
CA LYS A 213 -28.59 -1.55 6.67
C LYS A 213 -29.70 -0.93 5.83
N GLY A 214 -29.98 -1.53 4.68
CA GLY A 214 -31.08 -1.14 3.79
C GLY A 214 -30.82 0.07 2.89
N LYS A 215 -29.66 0.74 3.02
CA LYS A 215 -29.25 1.79 2.09
C LYS A 215 -28.53 1.21 0.87
N GLN A 216 -28.56 1.99 -0.21
CA GLN A 216 -27.79 1.74 -1.42
C GLN A 216 -26.74 2.84 -1.60
N TYR A 217 -25.59 2.43 -2.08
CA TYR A 217 -24.38 3.22 -2.26
C TYR A 217 -23.91 3.08 -3.69
N THR A 218 -23.35 4.13 -4.25
CA THR A 218 -22.90 4.12 -5.64
C THR A 218 -21.43 3.75 -5.71
N MET A 219 -21.08 2.87 -6.63
CA MET A 219 -19.69 2.64 -7.01
C MET A 219 -19.49 2.89 -8.50
N SER A 220 -18.28 3.32 -8.85
CA SER A 220 -17.84 3.36 -10.24
C SER A 220 -16.44 2.76 -10.40
N LEU A 221 -16.21 2.10 -11.53
CA LEU A 221 -14.92 1.51 -11.88
C LEU A 221 -14.64 1.74 -13.35
N ARG A 222 -13.46 2.27 -13.66
CA ARG A 222 -12.97 2.46 -15.01
C ARG A 222 -12.20 1.23 -15.50
N ILE A 223 -12.61 0.68 -16.63
CA ILE A 223 -11.95 -0.45 -17.30
C ILE A 223 -10.96 0.04 -18.37
N SER A 224 -10.04 -0.82 -18.79
CA SER A 224 -8.99 -0.46 -19.75
C SER A 224 -9.47 -0.42 -21.21
N GLY A 225 -10.41 -1.29 -21.58
CA GLY A 225 -10.97 -1.39 -22.93
C GLY A 225 -12.45 -0.98 -23.02
N ASP A 226 -13.04 -1.20 -24.19
CA ASP A 226 -14.42 -0.80 -24.53
C ASP A 226 -15.40 -1.99 -24.57
N GLN A 227 -14.94 -3.18 -24.18
CA GLN A 227 -15.76 -4.38 -24.10
C GLN A 227 -16.89 -4.22 -23.09
N LYS A 228 -18.00 -4.93 -23.33
CA LYS A 228 -19.05 -5.07 -22.34
C LYS A 228 -18.52 -5.81 -21.12
N ALA A 229 -18.77 -5.24 -19.95
CA ALA A 229 -18.33 -5.80 -18.68
C ALA A 229 -19.42 -5.68 -17.61
N THR A 230 -19.38 -6.59 -16.64
CA THR A 230 -20.25 -6.58 -15.47
C THR A 230 -19.40 -6.45 -14.22
N LEU A 231 -19.82 -5.61 -13.28
CA LEU A 231 -19.20 -5.53 -11.97
C LEU A 231 -19.65 -6.71 -11.12
N PHE A 232 -18.69 -7.31 -10.41
CA PHE A 232 -18.93 -8.33 -9.39
C PHE A 232 -18.41 -7.81 -8.06
N ALA A 233 -19.19 -8.02 -7.00
CA ALA A 233 -18.80 -7.74 -5.62
C ALA A 233 -18.56 -9.05 -4.87
N TRP A 234 -17.50 -9.09 -4.05
CA TRP A 234 -17.24 -10.18 -3.13
C TRP A 234 -18.04 -9.96 -1.85
N THR A 235 -19.12 -10.70 -1.69
CA THR A 235 -20.01 -10.64 -0.53
C THR A 235 -20.31 -12.05 -0.05
N GLU A 236 -20.36 -12.23 1.28
CA GLU A 236 -20.72 -13.52 1.89
C GLU A 236 -19.87 -14.71 1.38
N GLY A 237 -18.59 -14.47 1.07
CA GLY A 237 -17.67 -15.52 0.61
C GLY A 237 -17.85 -15.97 -0.84
N ARG A 238 -18.56 -15.19 -1.67
CA ARG A 238 -18.74 -15.47 -3.09
C ARG A 238 -18.78 -14.19 -3.94
N TRP A 239 -18.55 -14.34 -5.23
CA TRP A 239 -18.78 -13.26 -6.19
C TRP A 239 -20.27 -13.17 -6.54
N ALA A 240 -20.85 -12.01 -6.38
CA ALA A 240 -22.22 -11.69 -6.79
C ALA A 240 -22.18 -10.67 -7.93
N PRO A 241 -22.86 -10.93 -9.07
CA PRO A 241 -22.98 -9.95 -10.15
C PRO A 241 -23.82 -8.76 -9.69
N LEU A 242 -23.41 -7.56 -10.08
CA LEU A 242 -24.14 -6.32 -9.82
C LEU A 242 -24.90 -5.88 -11.06
N LYS A 243 -26.06 -5.23 -10.85
CA LYS A 243 -26.76 -4.51 -11.92
C LYS A 243 -25.88 -3.34 -12.39
N THR A 244 -25.17 -3.56 -13.49
CA THR A 244 -24.10 -2.69 -13.96
C THR A 244 -24.60 -1.80 -15.10
N GLY A 245 -24.48 -0.48 -14.94
CA GLY A 245 -24.52 0.48 -16.03
C GLY A 245 -23.13 0.66 -16.62
N GLN A 246 -23.02 0.83 -17.93
CA GLN A 246 -21.74 1.11 -18.60
C GLN A 246 -21.90 2.32 -19.51
N GLU A 247 -21.10 3.35 -19.28
CA GLU A 247 -20.98 4.53 -20.13
C GLU A 247 -19.51 4.67 -20.57
N GLY A 248 -19.25 4.36 -21.84
CA GLY A 248 -17.88 4.22 -22.35
C GLY A 248 -17.09 3.20 -21.54
N LYS A 249 -15.99 3.66 -20.93
CA LYS A 249 -15.09 2.85 -20.09
C LYS A 249 -15.44 2.85 -18.60
N THR A 250 -16.53 3.51 -18.21
CA THR A 250 -16.93 3.63 -16.80
C THR A 250 -18.11 2.70 -16.53
N LEU A 251 -17.91 1.78 -15.59
CA LEU A 251 -18.95 0.92 -15.05
C LEU A 251 -19.50 1.55 -13.77
N THR A 252 -20.81 1.50 -13.55
CA THR A 252 -21.48 1.97 -12.35
C THR A 252 -22.45 0.93 -11.80
N ALA A 253 -22.56 0.85 -10.49
CA ALA A 253 -23.51 -0.04 -9.83
C ALA A 253 -23.94 0.50 -8.47
N GLN A 254 -25.09 0.02 -7.99
CA GLN A 254 -25.54 0.19 -6.62
C GLN A 254 -25.12 -1.01 -5.77
N VAL A 255 -24.63 -0.77 -4.56
CA VAL A 255 -24.28 -1.79 -3.56
C VAL A 255 -24.81 -1.43 -2.19
N ASN A 256 -24.83 -2.38 -1.27
CA ASN A 256 -25.27 -2.20 0.11
C ASN A 256 -24.15 -2.41 1.14
N THR A 257 -22.94 -2.76 0.70
CA THR A 257 -21.80 -3.03 1.58
C THR A 257 -20.49 -2.58 0.94
N ALA A 258 -19.53 -2.19 1.79
CA ALA A 258 -18.13 -2.13 1.41
C ALA A 258 -17.65 -3.56 1.11
N SER A 259 -16.96 -3.74 -0.01
CA SER A 259 -16.53 -5.06 -0.50
C SER A 259 -15.35 -4.92 -1.46
N THR A 260 -14.79 -6.06 -1.87
CA THR A 260 -13.91 -6.16 -3.03
C THR A 260 -14.74 -6.24 -4.29
N VAL A 261 -14.33 -5.54 -5.33
CA VAL A 261 -15.03 -5.46 -6.60
C VAL A 261 -14.08 -5.61 -7.77
N VAL A 262 -14.59 -6.26 -8.82
CA VAL A 262 -13.86 -6.55 -10.05
C VAL A 262 -14.80 -6.42 -11.24
N ALA A 263 -14.28 -5.97 -12.38
CA ALA A 263 -15.01 -5.95 -13.63
C ALA A 263 -14.64 -7.17 -14.47
N ILE A 264 -15.67 -7.90 -14.90
CA ILE A 264 -15.52 -9.12 -15.69
C ILE A 264 -16.16 -8.93 -17.06
N SER A 265 -15.43 -9.30 -18.11
CA SER A 265 -16.03 -9.54 -19.43
C SER A 265 -16.27 -11.04 -19.58
N LEU A 266 -17.53 -11.41 -19.77
CA LEU A 266 -17.89 -12.80 -20.03
C LEU A 266 -17.69 -13.10 -21.52
N PRO A 267 -17.23 -14.31 -21.88
CA PRO A 267 -17.16 -14.70 -23.28
C PRO A 267 -18.56 -14.60 -23.90
N SER A 268 -18.63 -14.08 -25.13
CA SER A 268 -19.88 -14.09 -25.90
C SER A 268 -20.37 -15.52 -26.05
N THR A 269 -21.57 -15.82 -25.56
CA THR A 269 -22.22 -17.10 -25.86
C THR A 269 -22.35 -17.20 -27.39
N PRO A 270 -21.87 -18.29 -28.01
CA PRO A 270 -21.98 -18.48 -29.46
C PRO A 270 -23.44 -18.61 -29.92
#